data_AF-A0A9D8J498-F1
#
_entry.id   AF-A0A9D8J498-F1
#
_cell.length_a   1.000
_cell.length_b   1.000
_cell.length_c   1.000
_cell.angle_alpha   90.00
_cell.angle_beta   90.00
_cell.angle_gamma   90.00
#
_symmetry.space_group_name_H-M   'P 1'
#
loop_
_entity.id
_entity.type
_entity.pdbx_description
1 polymer ?
#
loop_
_entity_poly.entity_id
_entity_poly.type
_entity_poly.pdbx_seq_one_letter_code
_entity_poly.pdbx_strand_id
1 'polypeptide(L)'
;NMFSGGAMSRLTLFTLGVMPYITASIIIQLLSMTFSPLEQLKKEGAKGRSKIAQYTRFAALGFAIMQSIGVSKLLIGQNLVLEPGLSFYIITGITLSTGTLFLMWLGEMMTERGVGNGISIIIFSGIVSRFPDAVVQFFTQAKQGQIHIIAFIGIILAVSAFTFFVVFVERAQRQIPISYPARAQGARISAARSSVFPLKINMAGVIPAILASSLVFFPGMITSIVPQSWMDGGLGDVIYLIGPGQPIYFALFVAAICYFCYFYTSLAFNPSDMADNVKRSGAIIPGIRPGKMTRDYIESVMMRLTFIACIYLSLLCTVPEMLYRWWQMPFSFGGTSLLIVVVVVIDFVSQIQAHLIPAQYASLVKKGKKSNMDLLR
;
A
#
# COMPACT_ATOMS: atom_id res chain seq x y z
N ASN A 1 9.59 12.82 5.09
CA ASN A 1 9.23 12.83 6.53
C ASN A 1 8.20 11.77 6.91
N MET A 2 6.99 11.75 6.37
CA MET A 2 5.92 10.84 6.85
C MET A 2 6.26 9.34 6.77
N PHE A 3 6.91 8.90 5.68
CA PHE A 3 7.28 7.49 5.49
C PHE A 3 8.50 7.02 6.30
N SER A 4 9.32 7.94 6.81
CA SER A 4 10.51 7.63 7.62
C SER A 4 10.28 7.87 9.12
N GLY A 5 9.04 8.09 9.55
CA GLY A 5 8.65 8.17 10.96
C GLY A 5 9.25 9.31 11.80
N GLY A 6 10.09 10.18 11.25
CA GLY A 6 10.76 11.24 12.03
C GLY A 6 12.22 11.34 11.66
N ALA A 7 12.73 10.26 11.07
CA ALA A 7 14.15 10.02 10.91
C ALA A 7 14.86 11.09 10.10
N MET A 8 14.24 11.64 9.04
CA MET A 8 14.83 12.72 8.25
C MET A 8 14.85 14.07 9.01
N SER A 9 13.88 14.32 9.89
CA SER A 9 13.88 15.53 10.74
C SER A 9 14.90 15.46 11.87
N ARG A 10 15.35 14.25 12.24
CA ARG A 10 16.32 14.01 13.33
C ARG A 10 17.65 13.44 12.82
N LEU A 11 17.84 13.34 11.50
CA LEU A 11 18.98 12.71 10.82
C LEU A 11 19.42 11.37 11.44
N THR A 12 18.46 10.50 11.74
CA THR A 12 18.76 9.21 12.37
C THR A 12 19.31 8.20 11.36
N LEU A 13 19.84 7.08 11.85
CA LEU A 13 20.26 5.93 11.04
C LEU A 13 19.18 5.47 10.03
N PHE A 14 17.91 5.68 10.36
CA PHE A 14 16.75 5.22 9.59
C PHE A 14 16.16 6.31 8.67
N THR A 15 16.94 7.32 8.29
CA THR A 15 16.46 8.49 7.53
C THR A 15 15.72 8.12 6.23
N LEU A 16 16.20 7.10 5.50
CA LEU A 16 15.56 6.58 4.30
C LEU A 16 14.35 5.68 4.58
N GLY A 17 14.22 5.19 5.82
CA GLY A 17 13.18 4.26 6.24
C GLY A 17 13.20 2.96 5.42
N VAL A 18 12.02 2.49 5.03
CA VAL A 18 11.84 1.30 4.19
C VAL A 18 11.64 1.67 2.71
N MET A 19 11.74 2.96 2.35
CA MET A 19 11.40 3.45 1.02
C MET A 19 12.25 2.84 -0.10
N PRO A 20 13.58 2.69 0.02
CA PRO A 20 14.39 2.04 -1.01
C PRO A 20 13.94 0.61 -1.31
N TYR A 21 13.52 -0.12 -0.28
CA TYR A 21 12.98 -1.47 -0.43
C TYR A 21 11.61 -1.48 -1.11
N ILE A 22 10.71 -0.57 -0.74
CA ILE A 22 9.39 -0.45 -1.38
C ILE A 22 9.55 -0.19 -2.88
N THR A 23 10.41 0.76 -3.25
CA THR A 23 10.71 1.07 -4.64
C THR A 23 11.27 -0.15 -5.38
N ALA A 24 12.25 -0.84 -4.79
CA ALA A 24 12.83 -2.05 -5.36
C ALA A 24 11.79 -3.16 -5.55
N SER A 25 10.97 -3.41 -4.54
CA SER A 25 9.94 -4.45 -4.55
C SER A 25 8.93 -4.19 -5.65
N ILE A 26 8.50 -2.95 -5.82
CA ILE A 26 7.53 -2.61 -6.85
C ILE A 26 8.15 -2.74 -8.25
N ILE A 27 9.38 -2.28 -8.45
CA ILE A 27 10.06 -2.42 -9.74
C ILE A 27 10.21 -3.90 -10.11
N ILE A 28 10.67 -4.74 -9.18
CA ILE A 28 10.81 -6.17 -9.42
C ILE A 28 9.45 -6.85 -9.63
N GLN A 29 8.40 -6.42 -8.92
CA GLN A 29 7.04 -6.91 -9.11
C GLN A 29 6.55 -6.63 -10.55
N LEU A 30 6.75 -5.40 -11.04
CA LEU A 30 6.38 -4.99 -12.40
C LEU A 30 7.21 -5.73 -13.45
N LEU A 31 8.53 -5.83 -13.25
CA LEU A 31 9.41 -6.61 -14.12
C LEU A 31 9.01 -8.09 -14.15
N SER A 32 8.56 -8.66 -13.03
CA SER A 32 8.14 -10.07 -12.98
C SER A 32 6.84 -10.35 -13.73
N MET A 33 6.11 -9.30 -14.13
CA MET A 33 4.86 -9.43 -14.89
C MET A 33 5.05 -9.12 -16.38
N THR A 34 6.09 -8.38 -16.75
CA THR A 34 6.41 -8.02 -18.14
C THR A 34 7.57 -8.83 -18.73
N PHE A 35 8.48 -9.33 -17.88
CA PHE A 35 9.68 -10.06 -18.28
C PHE A 35 9.51 -11.56 -18.03
N SER A 36 9.42 -12.32 -19.13
CA SER A 36 9.15 -13.78 -19.13
C SER A 36 10.06 -14.61 -18.20
N PRO A 37 11.38 -14.37 -18.11
CA PRO A 37 12.24 -15.10 -17.17
C PRO A 37 11.88 -14.91 -15.69
N LEU A 38 11.50 -13.69 -15.28
CA LEU A 38 11.06 -13.42 -13.91
C LEU A 38 9.65 -13.97 -13.66
N GLU A 39 8.80 -13.98 -14.69
CA GLU A 39 7.48 -14.60 -14.63
C GLU A 39 7.58 -16.13 -14.43
N GLN A 40 8.53 -16.78 -15.10
CA GLN A 40 8.83 -18.21 -14.91
C GLN A 40 9.32 -18.50 -13.50
N LEU A 41 10.25 -17.69 -12.98
CA LEU A 41 10.67 -17.78 -11.57
C LEU A 41 9.49 -17.64 -10.62
N LYS A 42 8.54 -16.75 -10.89
CA LYS A 42 7.32 -16.63 -10.06
C LYS A 42 6.47 -17.92 -10.08
N LYS A 43 6.47 -18.66 -11.19
CA LYS A 43 5.77 -19.95 -11.36
C LYS A 43 6.49 -21.14 -10.73
N GLU A 44 7.80 -21.07 -10.47
CA GLU A 44 8.61 -22.10 -9.79
C GLU A 44 8.30 -22.30 -8.29
N GLY A 45 7.30 -21.60 -7.75
CA GLY A 45 6.86 -21.77 -6.37
C GLY A 45 7.83 -21.16 -5.35
N ALA A 46 8.14 -21.88 -4.27
CA ALA A 46 8.89 -21.32 -3.13
C ALA A 46 10.34 -20.93 -3.49
N LYS A 47 11.03 -21.75 -4.29
CA LYS A 47 12.42 -21.49 -4.72
C LYS A 47 12.51 -20.22 -5.55
N GLY A 48 11.59 -20.04 -6.50
CA GLY A 48 11.57 -18.86 -7.36
C GLY A 48 11.17 -17.58 -6.63
N ARG A 49 10.21 -17.65 -5.69
CA ARG A 49 9.89 -16.51 -4.80
C ARG A 49 11.09 -16.07 -3.97
N SER A 50 11.89 -17.01 -3.46
CA SER A 50 13.12 -16.70 -2.72
C SER A 50 14.16 -16.00 -3.60
N LYS A 51 14.34 -16.43 -4.86
CA LYS A 51 15.21 -15.74 -5.83
C LYS A 51 14.73 -14.31 -6.14
N ILE A 52 13.42 -14.13 -6.35
CA ILE A 52 12.83 -12.80 -6.58
C ILE A 52 13.06 -11.88 -5.37
N ALA A 53 12.93 -12.42 -4.16
CA ALA A 53 13.25 -11.67 -2.93
C ALA A 53 14.73 -11.28 -2.89
N GLN A 54 15.66 -12.16 -3.25
CA GLN A 54 17.10 -11.82 -3.34
C GLN A 54 17.36 -10.68 -4.32
N TYR A 55 16.79 -10.71 -5.54
CA TYR A 55 16.92 -9.60 -6.49
C TYR A 55 16.35 -8.29 -5.94
N THR A 56 15.22 -8.37 -5.23
CA THR A 56 14.62 -7.21 -4.56
C THR A 56 15.56 -6.62 -3.52
N ARG A 57 16.26 -7.45 -2.73
CA ARG A 57 17.25 -6.99 -1.73
C ARG A 57 18.44 -6.28 -2.38
N PHE A 58 18.98 -6.83 -3.47
CA PHE A 58 20.09 -6.20 -4.19
C PHE A 58 19.67 -4.87 -4.84
N ALA A 59 18.49 -4.81 -5.44
CA ALA A 59 17.93 -3.58 -5.97
C ALA A 59 17.71 -2.55 -4.86
N ALA A 60 17.18 -2.96 -3.70
CA ALA A 60 16.96 -2.08 -2.54
C ALA A 60 18.26 -1.46 -2.04
N LEU A 61 19.35 -2.24 -1.98
CA LEU A 61 20.68 -1.73 -1.64
C LEU A 61 21.15 -0.67 -2.64
N GLY A 62 21.01 -0.93 -3.95
CA GLY A 62 21.35 0.03 -4.99
C GLY A 62 20.56 1.34 -4.85
N PHE A 63 19.25 1.25 -4.59
CA PHE A 63 18.42 2.43 -4.34
C PHE A 63 18.79 3.15 -3.05
N ALA A 64 19.16 2.43 -1.99
CA ALA A 64 19.56 3.05 -0.72
C ALA A 64 20.85 3.86 -0.89
N ILE A 65 21.82 3.32 -1.62
CA ILE A 65 23.07 4.03 -1.96
C ILE A 65 22.74 5.28 -2.80
N MET A 66 21.94 5.13 -3.85
CA MET A 66 21.55 6.27 -4.69
C MET A 66 20.81 7.36 -3.90
N GLN A 67 19.88 6.98 -3.02
CA GLN A 67 19.12 7.91 -2.18
C GLN A 67 19.99 8.58 -1.12
N SER A 68 20.95 7.85 -0.55
CA SER A 68 21.88 8.41 0.45
C SER A 68 22.74 9.54 -0.13
N ILE A 69 23.10 9.47 -1.41
CA ILE A 69 23.84 10.54 -2.11
C ILE A 69 22.96 11.80 -2.22
N GLY A 70 21.69 11.64 -2.58
CA GLY A 70 20.74 12.77 -2.64
C GLY A 70 20.54 13.44 -1.29
N VAL A 71 20.39 12.65 -0.22
CA VAL A 71 20.30 13.16 1.16
C VAL A 71 21.59 13.89 1.56
N SER A 72 22.75 13.33 1.24
CA SER A 72 24.05 13.95 1.53
C SER A 72 24.22 15.30 0.82
N LYS A 73 23.82 15.40 -0.45
CA LYS A 73 23.82 16.67 -1.21
C LYS A 73 22.91 17.71 -0.58
N LEU A 74 21.70 17.31 -0.18
CA LEU A 74 20.74 18.18 0.48
C LEU A 74 21.28 18.72 1.81
N LEU A 75 21.95 17.88 2.60
CA LEU A 75 22.59 18.26 3.86
C LEU A 75 23.73 19.27 3.67
N ILE A 76 24.57 19.05 2.66
CA ILE A 76 25.65 19.97 2.30
C ILE A 76 25.08 21.30 1.82
N GLY A 77 24.04 21.28 0.96
CA GLY A 77 23.38 22.48 0.47
C GLY A 77 22.68 23.33 1.55
N GLN A 78 22.34 22.73 2.69
CA GLN A 78 21.77 23.42 3.85
C GLN A 78 22.81 23.91 4.87
N ASN A 79 24.12 23.78 4.57
CA ASN A 79 25.22 24.10 5.50
C ASN A 79 25.10 23.38 6.86
N LEU A 80 24.50 22.18 6.89
CA LEU A 80 24.35 21.37 8.10
C LEU A 80 25.53 20.42 8.33
N VAL A 81 26.55 20.45 7.46
CA VAL A 81 27.70 19.54 7.45
C VAL A 81 28.96 20.31 7.81
N LEU A 82 29.67 19.85 8.85
CA LEU A 82 30.90 20.47 9.34
C LEU A 82 32.03 20.43 8.30
N GLU A 83 32.18 19.29 7.62
CA GLU A 83 33.20 19.08 6.58
C GLU A 83 32.58 18.45 5.33
N PRO A 84 32.16 19.26 4.35
CA PRO A 84 31.67 18.74 3.08
C PRO A 84 32.83 18.10 2.28
N GLY A 85 32.71 16.80 1.97
CA GLY A 85 33.73 16.07 1.23
C GLY A 85 33.29 14.66 0.80
N LEU A 86 34.14 13.98 0.02
CA LEU A 86 33.93 12.58 -0.39
C LEU A 86 33.79 11.63 0.81
N SER A 87 34.49 11.91 1.91
CA SER A 87 34.37 11.19 3.17
C SER A 87 32.95 11.21 3.73
N PHE A 88 32.27 12.37 3.71
CA PHE A 88 30.90 12.52 4.18
C PHE A 88 29.90 11.72 3.34
N TYR A 89 30.06 11.72 2.01
CA TYR A 89 29.22 10.91 1.12
C TYR A 89 29.35 9.41 1.39
N ILE A 90 30.57 8.93 1.61
CA ILE A 90 30.83 7.50 1.88
C ILE A 90 30.26 7.11 3.25
N ILE A 91 30.54 7.89 4.29
CA ILE A 91 30.05 7.61 5.65
C ILE A 91 28.52 7.63 5.67
N THR A 92 27.90 8.70 5.15
CA THR A 92 26.44 8.83 5.08
C THR A 92 25.83 7.71 4.23
N GLY A 93 26.50 7.36 3.12
CA GLY A 93 26.08 6.27 2.26
C GLY A 93 26.04 4.91 2.95
N ILE A 94 27.10 4.57 3.66
CA ILE A 94 27.18 3.33 4.45
C ILE A 94 26.16 3.36 5.58
N THR A 95 26.13 4.43 6.38
CA THR A 95 25.24 4.55 7.54
C THR A 95 23.77 4.43 7.15
N LEU A 96 23.31 5.17 6.15
CA LEU A 96 21.90 5.13 5.71
C LEU A 96 21.53 3.83 5.00
N SER A 97 22.46 3.25 4.22
CA SER A 97 22.24 1.97 3.56
C SER A 97 22.15 0.83 4.58
N THR A 98 23.04 0.80 5.57
CA THR A 98 23.01 -0.18 6.66
C THR A 98 21.72 -0.05 7.48
N GLY A 99 21.28 1.17 7.80
CA GLY A 99 19.99 1.39 8.48
C GLY A 99 18.79 0.84 7.70
N THR A 100 18.77 1.07 6.39
CA THR A 100 17.72 0.56 5.50
C THR A 100 17.74 -0.97 5.40
N LEU A 101 18.91 -1.58 5.24
CA LEU A 101 19.06 -3.03 5.20
C LEU A 101 18.65 -3.69 6.52
N PHE A 102 18.98 -3.06 7.65
CA PHE A 102 18.54 -3.53 8.96
C PHE A 102 17.01 -3.52 9.10
N LEU A 103 16.34 -2.43 8.68
CA LEU A 103 14.87 -2.36 8.68
C LEU A 103 14.24 -3.39 7.75
N MET A 104 14.84 -3.61 6.58
CA MET A 104 14.39 -4.64 5.64
C MET A 104 14.49 -6.02 6.28
N TRP A 105 15.64 -6.37 6.86
CA TRP A 105 15.83 -7.64 7.57
C TRP A 105 14.82 -7.81 8.71
N LEU A 106 14.59 -6.75 9.51
CA LEU A 106 13.61 -6.76 10.58
C LEU A 106 12.20 -7.00 10.03
N GLY A 107 11.83 -6.34 8.93
CA GLY A 107 10.54 -6.53 8.27
C GLY A 107 10.32 -7.96 7.74
N GLU A 108 11.38 -8.58 7.20
CA GLU A 108 11.33 -9.98 6.78
C GLU A 108 11.19 -10.93 7.98
N MET A 109 11.96 -10.73 9.05
CA MET A 109 11.83 -11.52 10.27
C MET A 109 10.45 -11.40 10.92
N MET A 110 9.86 -10.19 10.90
CA MET A 110 8.48 -9.97 11.35
C MET A 110 7.45 -10.70 10.47
N THR A 111 7.72 -10.84 9.18
CA THR A 111 6.83 -11.57 8.26
C THR A 111 6.94 -13.08 8.45
N GLU A 112 8.14 -13.60 8.71
CA GLU A 112 8.37 -15.04 8.90
C GLU A 112 7.89 -15.54 10.27
N ARG A 113 8.11 -14.75 11.33
CA ARG A 113 7.83 -15.16 12.72
C ARG A 113 6.60 -14.50 13.34
N GLY A 114 6.07 -13.46 12.70
CA GLY A 114 4.93 -12.69 13.19
C GLY A 114 3.64 -12.95 12.41
N VAL A 115 2.70 -12.01 12.55
CA VAL A 115 1.42 -12.00 11.83
C VAL A 115 1.39 -10.73 11.00
N GLY A 116 0.97 -10.80 9.74
CA GLY A 116 0.98 -9.65 8.84
C GLY A 116 2.16 -9.63 7.88
N ASN A 117 2.18 -8.58 7.06
CA ASN A 117 3.36 -8.20 6.31
C ASN A 117 4.22 -7.27 7.18
N GLY A 118 5.41 -7.71 7.57
CA GLY A 118 6.28 -6.98 8.49
C GLY A 118 6.71 -5.62 7.95
N ILE A 119 6.94 -5.49 6.64
CA ILE A 119 7.25 -4.19 6.01
C ILE A 119 6.08 -3.22 6.18
N SER A 120 4.85 -3.69 5.94
CA SER A 120 3.64 -2.88 6.14
C SER A 120 3.48 -2.42 7.59
N ILE A 121 3.80 -3.28 8.56
CA ILE A 121 3.75 -2.95 9.99
C ILE A 121 4.81 -1.92 10.37
N ILE A 122 6.03 -1.99 9.80
CA ILE A 122 7.07 -0.98 10.02
C ILE A 122 6.60 0.39 9.52
N ILE A 123 6.02 0.47 8.31
CA ILE A 123 5.50 1.72 7.75
C ILE A 123 4.35 2.25 8.63
N PHE A 124 3.42 1.38 9.02
CA PHE A 124 2.32 1.71 9.92
C PHE A 124 2.83 2.29 11.24
N SER A 125 3.78 1.62 11.89
CA SER A 125 4.39 2.08 13.15
C SER A 125 5.06 3.44 12.99
N GLY A 126 5.76 3.68 11.87
CA GLY A 126 6.38 4.96 11.56
C GLY A 126 5.37 6.11 11.37
N ILE A 127 4.20 5.84 10.79
CA ILE A 127 3.15 6.85 10.64
C ILE A 127 2.45 7.11 11.98
N VAL A 128 2.11 6.03 12.70
CA VAL A 128 1.36 6.11 13.96
C VAL A 128 2.19 6.72 15.08
N SER A 129 3.52 6.54 15.10
CA SER A 129 4.39 7.14 16.12
C SER A 129 4.32 8.67 16.18
N ARG A 130 3.90 9.31 15.08
CA ARG A 130 3.74 10.77 14.98
C ARG A 130 2.34 11.27 15.36
N PHE A 131 1.39 10.35 15.50
CA PHE A 131 0.02 10.67 15.86
C PHE A 131 -0.10 11.32 17.24
N PRO A 132 0.55 10.82 18.29
CA PRO A 132 0.52 11.47 19.60
C PRO A 132 1.02 12.92 19.55
N ASP A 133 2.16 13.16 18.88
CA ASP A 133 2.76 14.50 18.78
C ASP A 133 1.84 15.48 18.05
N ALA A 134 1.24 15.05 16.94
CA ALA A 134 0.30 15.88 16.17
C ALA A 134 -0.97 16.21 16.98
N VAL A 135 -1.48 15.24 17.76
CA VAL A 135 -2.62 15.47 18.65
C VAL A 135 -2.27 16.47 19.74
N VAL A 136 -1.13 16.31 20.42
CA VAL A 136 -0.67 17.23 21.47
C VAL A 136 -0.47 18.64 20.90
N GLN A 137 0.14 18.79 19.73
CA GLN A 137 0.29 20.08 19.06
C GLN A 137 -1.07 20.71 18.73
N PHE A 138 -2.01 19.94 18.21
CA PHE A 138 -3.36 20.41 17.90
C PHE A 138 -4.10 20.92 19.14
N PHE A 139 -4.05 20.17 20.26
CA PHE A 139 -4.63 20.61 21.53
C PHE A 139 -3.91 21.82 22.12
N THR A 140 -2.59 21.92 21.94
CA THR A 140 -1.80 23.05 22.46
C THR A 140 -2.12 24.34 21.70
N GLN A 141 -2.25 24.28 20.36
CA GLN A 141 -2.68 25.43 19.55
C GLN A 141 -4.10 25.87 19.89
N ALA A 142 -5.00 24.92 20.18
CA ALA A 142 -6.34 25.23 20.66
C ALA A 142 -6.33 25.92 22.03
N LYS A 143 -5.51 25.44 22.98
CA LYS A 143 -5.33 26.06 24.30
C LYS A 143 -4.72 27.46 24.23
N GLN A 144 -3.83 27.70 23.26
CA GLN A 144 -3.20 29.01 23.04
C GLN A 144 -4.13 30.02 22.33
N GLY A 145 -5.38 29.64 22.02
CA GLY A 145 -6.35 30.51 21.36
C GLY A 145 -6.04 30.78 19.88
N GLN A 146 -5.08 30.08 19.29
CA GLN A 146 -4.70 30.22 17.87
C GLN A 146 -5.77 29.63 16.94
N ILE A 147 -6.63 28.75 17.46
CA ILE A 147 -7.72 28.10 16.72
C ILE A 147 -9.03 28.43 17.42
N HIS A 148 -10.00 29.00 16.68
CA HIS A 148 -11.35 29.21 17.21
C HIS A 148 -11.98 27.87 17.64
N ILE A 149 -12.71 27.88 18.75
CA ILE A 149 -13.36 26.67 19.32
C ILE A 149 -14.26 25.94 18.31
N ILE A 150 -14.92 26.67 17.41
CA ILE A 150 -15.78 26.14 16.35
C ILE A 150 -14.93 25.39 15.30
N ALA A 151 -13.79 25.97 14.90
CA ALA A 151 -12.88 25.32 13.96
C ALA A 151 -12.28 24.04 14.58
N PHE A 152 -11.92 24.08 15.86
CA PHE A 152 -11.41 22.92 16.60
C PHE A 152 -12.37 21.72 16.55
N ILE A 153 -13.64 21.93 16.89
CA ILE A 153 -14.67 20.88 16.84
C ILE A 153 -14.92 20.43 15.39
N GLY A 154 -15.00 21.37 14.45
CA GLY A 154 -15.20 21.07 13.03
C GLY A 154 -14.10 20.17 12.46
N ILE A 155 -12.85 20.37 12.87
CA ILE A 155 -11.71 19.57 12.43
C ILE A 155 -11.79 18.14 12.97
N ILE A 156 -12.06 17.97 14.27
CA ILE A 156 -12.20 16.62 14.86
C ILE A 156 -13.30 15.83 14.14
N LEU A 157 -14.42 16.49 13.87
CA LEU A 157 -15.55 15.89 13.16
C LEU A 157 -15.16 15.55 11.71
N ALA A 158 -14.45 16.44 11.02
CA ALA A 158 -13.96 16.19 9.67
C ALA A 158 -12.98 15.01 9.61
N VAL A 159 -12.00 14.92 10.54
CA VAL A 159 -11.04 13.80 10.60
C VAL A 159 -11.77 12.48 10.84
N SER A 160 -12.73 12.49 11.76
CA SER A 160 -13.50 11.30 12.13
C SER A 160 -14.41 10.86 10.98
N ALA A 161 -15.09 11.79 10.33
CA ALA A 161 -15.92 11.53 9.16
C ALA A 161 -15.09 11.02 7.97
N PHE A 162 -13.92 11.62 7.73
CA PHE A 162 -13.01 11.18 6.68
C PHE A 162 -12.49 9.76 6.97
N THR A 163 -12.05 9.47 8.19
CA THR A 163 -11.60 8.12 8.58
C THR A 163 -12.72 7.10 8.47
N PHE A 164 -13.94 7.44 8.91
CA PHE A 164 -15.11 6.57 8.76
C PHE A 164 -15.41 6.29 7.29
N PHE A 165 -15.36 7.31 6.43
CA PHE A 165 -15.56 7.17 4.99
C PHE A 165 -14.52 6.24 4.36
N VAL A 166 -13.24 6.38 4.70
CA VAL A 166 -12.16 5.49 4.22
C VAL A 166 -12.42 4.04 4.66
N VAL A 167 -12.72 3.81 5.93
CA VAL A 167 -13.02 2.46 6.45
C VAL A 167 -14.26 1.87 5.78
N PHE A 168 -15.30 2.68 5.56
CA PHE A 168 -16.53 2.25 4.89
C PHE A 168 -16.26 1.78 3.45
N VAL A 169 -15.51 2.56 2.68
CA VAL A 169 -15.17 2.22 1.28
C VAL A 169 -14.22 1.01 1.22
N GLU A 170 -13.21 0.94 2.08
CA GLU A 170 -12.26 -0.20 2.09
C GLU A 170 -12.91 -1.52 2.54
N ARG A 171 -13.95 -1.46 3.39
CA ARG A 171 -14.75 -2.64 3.75
C ARG A 171 -15.84 -2.99 2.73
N ALA A 172 -16.15 -2.09 1.81
CA ALA A 172 -17.18 -2.33 0.81
C ALA A 172 -16.72 -3.38 -0.21
N GLN A 173 -17.60 -4.35 -0.45
CA GLN A 173 -17.36 -5.45 -1.36
C GLN A 173 -18.57 -5.66 -2.27
N ARG A 174 -18.29 -5.87 -3.56
CA ARG A 174 -19.26 -6.34 -4.53
C ARG A 174 -19.37 -7.85 -4.43
N GLN A 175 -20.54 -8.32 -4.05
CA GLN A 175 -20.86 -9.73 -3.91
C GLN A 175 -21.39 -10.29 -5.23
N ILE A 176 -20.61 -11.13 -5.91
CA ILE A 176 -21.07 -11.86 -7.10
C ILE A 176 -21.64 -13.21 -6.66
N PRO A 177 -22.94 -13.49 -6.87
CA PRO A 177 -23.51 -14.77 -6.51
C PRO A 177 -22.94 -15.87 -7.41
N ILE A 178 -22.46 -16.94 -6.80
CA ILE A 178 -22.04 -18.17 -7.48
C ILE A 178 -22.89 -19.32 -6.98
N SER A 179 -23.30 -20.20 -7.88
CA SER A 179 -24.08 -21.38 -7.55
C SER A 179 -23.27 -22.63 -7.83
N TYR A 180 -23.27 -23.56 -6.88
CA TYR A 180 -22.80 -24.92 -7.11
C TYR A 180 -24.01 -25.73 -7.57
N PRO A 181 -24.09 -26.11 -8.85
CA PRO A 181 -25.21 -26.88 -9.35
C PRO A 181 -25.30 -28.21 -8.59
N ALA A 182 -26.54 -28.61 -8.30
CA ALA A 182 -26.83 -29.87 -7.64
C ALA A 182 -26.17 -31.02 -8.42
N ARG A 183 -25.32 -31.79 -7.75
CA ARG A 183 -24.79 -33.04 -8.30
C ARG A 183 -25.73 -34.16 -7.88
N ALA A 184 -26.36 -34.81 -8.86
CA ALA A 184 -27.00 -36.08 -8.66
C ALA A 184 -25.91 -37.16 -8.63
N GLN A 185 -25.65 -37.73 -7.44
CA GLN A 185 -24.81 -38.92 -7.31
C GLN A 185 -25.72 -40.06 -6.82
N GLY A 186 -26.12 -40.94 -7.73
CA GLY A 186 -27.10 -41.99 -7.46
C GLY A 186 -28.49 -41.44 -7.14
N ALA A 187 -29.19 -42.03 -6.17
CA ALA A 187 -30.57 -41.66 -5.78
C ALA A 187 -30.66 -40.41 -4.88
N ARG A 188 -29.54 -39.75 -4.56
CA ARG A 188 -29.52 -38.54 -3.71
C ARG A 188 -29.08 -37.34 -4.54
N ILE A 189 -30.00 -36.38 -4.69
CA ILE A 189 -29.72 -35.06 -5.25
C ILE A 189 -29.12 -34.22 -4.13
N SER A 190 -27.85 -33.87 -4.24
CA SER A 190 -27.24 -32.93 -3.29
C SER A 190 -27.78 -31.53 -3.59
N ALA A 191 -28.32 -30.84 -2.58
CA ALA A 191 -28.97 -29.54 -2.75
C ALA A 191 -28.02 -28.51 -3.39
N ALA A 192 -28.56 -27.71 -4.31
CA ALA A 192 -27.80 -26.61 -4.90
C ALA A 192 -27.40 -25.63 -3.79
N ARG A 193 -26.09 -25.36 -3.66
CA ARG A 193 -25.57 -24.43 -2.67
C ARG A 193 -25.23 -23.12 -3.36
N SER A 194 -25.85 -22.02 -2.93
CA SER A 194 -25.41 -20.68 -3.30
C SER A 194 -24.26 -20.26 -2.39
N SER A 195 -23.28 -19.58 -2.99
CA SER A 195 -22.19 -18.93 -2.30
C SER A 195 -21.94 -17.57 -2.97
N VAL A 196 -21.03 -16.80 -2.41
CA VAL A 196 -20.70 -15.46 -2.90
C VAL A 196 -19.21 -15.41 -3.20
N PHE A 197 -18.87 -14.85 -4.36
CA PHE A 197 -17.51 -14.46 -4.71
C PHE A 197 -17.35 -12.96 -4.44
N PRO A 198 -16.71 -12.56 -3.32
CA PRO A 198 -16.56 -11.15 -2.95
C PRO A 198 -15.42 -10.50 -3.73
N LEU A 199 -15.72 -9.38 -4.39
CA LEU A 199 -14.74 -8.48 -4.99
C LEU A 199 -14.69 -7.18 -4.21
N LYS A 200 -13.54 -6.83 -3.63
CA LYS A 200 -13.36 -5.52 -2.97
C LYS A 200 -13.47 -4.40 -4.00
N ILE A 201 -13.94 -3.22 -3.60
CA ILE A 201 -13.93 -2.04 -4.48
C ILE A 201 -12.49 -1.70 -4.88
N ASN A 202 -11.60 -1.61 -3.89
CA ASN A 202 -10.18 -1.40 -4.11
C ASN A 202 -9.41 -2.72 -4.06
N MET A 203 -9.26 -3.38 -5.21
CA MET A 203 -8.50 -4.65 -5.28
C MET A 203 -6.98 -4.41 -5.17
N ALA A 204 -6.52 -3.24 -5.62
CA ALA A 204 -5.12 -2.87 -5.63
C ALA A 204 -4.59 -2.42 -4.26
N GLY A 205 -5.48 -2.14 -3.31
CA GLY A 205 -5.15 -1.66 -1.97
C GLY A 205 -4.41 -0.32 -2.03
N VAL A 206 -3.30 -0.23 -1.30
CA VAL A 206 -2.54 1.02 -1.12
C VAL A 206 -1.45 1.22 -2.17
N ILE A 207 -1.09 0.17 -2.90
CA ILE A 207 0.09 0.17 -3.77
C ILE A 207 0.02 1.25 -4.87
N PRO A 208 -1.13 1.47 -5.56
CA PRO A 208 -1.21 2.54 -6.56
C PRO A 208 -0.93 3.94 -6.00
N ALA A 209 -1.42 4.24 -4.79
CA ALA A 209 -1.20 5.53 -4.15
C ALA A 209 0.27 5.72 -3.79
N ILE A 210 0.93 4.68 -3.26
CA ILE A 210 2.38 4.70 -2.98
C ILE A 210 3.17 4.90 -4.27
N LEU A 211 2.82 4.17 -5.33
CA LEU A 211 3.46 4.26 -6.64
C LEU A 211 3.36 5.66 -7.23
N ALA A 212 2.15 6.22 -7.25
CA ALA A 212 1.92 7.57 -7.72
C ALA A 212 2.74 8.58 -6.90
N SER A 213 2.74 8.47 -5.57
CA SER A 213 3.55 9.35 -4.73
C SER A 213 5.04 9.20 -5.05
N SER A 214 5.55 7.97 -5.18
CA SER A 214 6.97 7.73 -5.50
C SER A 214 7.38 8.28 -6.87
N LEU A 215 6.51 8.19 -7.87
CA LEU A 215 6.76 8.72 -9.21
C LEU A 215 6.85 10.25 -9.19
N VAL A 216 5.98 10.91 -8.43
CA VAL A 216 5.97 12.37 -8.35
C VAL A 216 7.12 12.91 -7.50
N PHE A 217 7.61 12.15 -6.51
CA PHE A 217 8.83 12.52 -5.76
C PHE A 217 10.12 12.30 -6.56
N PHE A 218 10.10 11.47 -7.61
CA PHE A 218 11.30 11.09 -8.36
C PHE A 218 11.99 12.27 -9.07
N PRO A 219 11.28 13.18 -9.78
CA PRO A 219 11.90 14.38 -10.35
C PRO A 219 12.58 15.27 -9.31
N GLY A 220 11.96 15.46 -8.14
CA GLY A 220 12.55 16.23 -7.03
C GLY A 220 13.80 15.58 -6.45
N MET A 221 13.91 14.25 -6.57
CA MET A 221 15.14 13.54 -6.23
C MET A 221 16.23 13.77 -7.28
N ILE A 222 15.89 13.79 -8.57
CA ILE A 222 16.86 14.08 -9.64
C ILE A 222 17.43 15.49 -9.50
N THR A 223 16.61 16.51 -9.22
CA THR A 223 17.10 17.88 -9.03
C THR A 223 18.04 18.01 -7.83
N SER A 224 17.85 17.21 -6.78
CA SER A 224 18.79 17.19 -5.65
C SER A 224 20.18 16.64 -6.02
N ILE A 225 20.29 15.92 -7.14
CA ILE A 225 21.52 15.26 -7.60
C ILE A 225 22.16 16.02 -8.77
N VAL A 226 21.36 16.65 -9.64
CA VAL A 226 21.85 17.38 -10.81
C VAL A 226 22.43 18.74 -10.39
N PRO A 227 23.61 19.15 -10.92
CA PRO A 227 24.20 20.46 -10.63
C PRO A 227 23.29 21.62 -11.07
N GLN A 228 23.29 22.71 -10.29
CA GLN A 228 22.47 23.91 -10.52
C GLN A 228 22.62 24.47 -11.96
N SER A 229 23.80 24.34 -12.56
CA SER A 229 24.11 24.82 -13.92
C SER A 229 23.31 24.14 -15.04
N TRP A 230 22.80 22.92 -14.80
CA TRP A 230 21.90 22.22 -15.74
C TRP A 230 20.42 22.56 -15.48
N MET A 231 20.15 23.24 -14.37
CA MET A 231 18.81 23.58 -13.90
C MET A 231 18.36 24.96 -14.43
N ASP A 232 19.31 25.84 -14.73
CA ASP A 232 19.08 27.19 -15.30
C ASP A 232 18.54 27.16 -16.75
N GLY A 233 18.58 26.00 -17.43
CA GLY A 233 18.09 25.83 -18.80
C GLY A 233 16.80 25.02 -18.88
N GLY A 234 15.64 25.63 -18.60
CA GLY A 234 14.28 25.10 -18.85
C GLY A 234 13.84 23.86 -18.05
N LEU A 235 14.78 22.98 -17.66
CA LEU A 235 14.54 21.84 -16.77
C LEU A 235 14.12 22.30 -15.37
N GLY A 236 14.69 23.39 -14.86
CA GLY A 236 14.27 24.00 -13.60
C GLY A 236 12.81 24.46 -13.61
N ASP A 237 12.36 25.09 -14.71
CA ASP A 237 11.00 25.58 -14.84
C ASP A 237 9.98 24.43 -14.91
N VAL A 238 10.27 23.40 -15.71
CA VAL A 238 9.41 22.19 -15.79
C VAL A 238 9.30 21.51 -14.43
N ILE A 239 10.38 21.45 -13.66
CA ILE A 239 10.37 20.81 -12.35
C ILE A 239 9.67 21.68 -11.30
N TYR A 240 9.75 23.01 -11.41
CA TYR A 240 8.97 23.93 -10.58
C TYR A 240 7.46 23.84 -10.88
N LEU A 241 7.08 23.67 -12.14
CA LEU A 241 5.69 23.43 -12.57
C LEU A 241 5.15 22.08 -12.08
N ILE A 242 6.02 21.08 -11.93
CA ILE A 242 5.72 19.76 -11.32
C ILE A 242 5.96 19.79 -9.80
N GLY A 243 6.23 20.94 -9.20
CA GLY A 243 6.44 21.09 -7.77
C GLY A 243 5.15 20.93 -6.95
N PRO A 244 5.23 20.45 -5.69
CA PRO A 244 4.09 20.37 -4.79
C PRO A 244 3.40 21.73 -4.63
N GLY A 245 2.07 21.75 -4.74
CA GLY A 245 1.26 22.98 -4.61
C GLY A 245 0.87 23.66 -5.94
N GLN A 246 1.43 23.25 -7.08
CA GLN A 246 0.97 23.70 -8.40
C GLN A 246 -0.30 22.94 -8.83
N PRO A 247 -1.26 23.55 -9.57
CA PRO A 247 -2.42 22.83 -10.11
C PRO A 247 -2.03 21.66 -11.04
N ILE A 248 -0.93 21.83 -11.78
CA ILE A 248 -0.37 20.81 -12.68
C ILE A 248 0.13 19.59 -11.91
N TYR A 249 0.74 19.80 -10.74
CA TYR A 249 1.12 18.71 -9.84
C TYR A 249 -0.09 17.86 -9.46
N PHE A 250 -1.21 18.49 -9.07
CA PHE A 250 -2.44 17.75 -8.74
C PHE A 250 -2.98 16.96 -9.92
N ALA A 251 -3.02 17.56 -11.11
CA ALA A 251 -3.51 16.88 -12.32
C ALA A 251 -2.64 15.66 -12.67
N LEU A 252 -1.31 15.81 -12.64
CA LEU A 252 -0.38 14.74 -12.93
C LEU A 252 -0.44 13.64 -11.86
N PHE A 253 -0.60 14.02 -10.59
CA PHE A 253 -0.74 13.07 -9.49
C PHE A 253 -2.03 12.26 -9.59
N VAL A 254 -3.17 12.90 -9.88
CA VAL A 254 -4.45 12.19 -10.12
C VAL A 254 -4.35 11.26 -11.32
N ALA A 255 -3.75 11.73 -12.42
CA ALA A 255 -3.53 10.91 -13.62
C ALA A 255 -2.66 9.68 -13.30
N ALA A 256 -1.57 9.86 -12.53
CA ALA A 256 -0.70 8.78 -12.09
C ALA A 256 -1.46 7.78 -11.20
N ILE A 257 -2.27 8.25 -10.25
CA ILE A 257 -3.11 7.39 -9.40
C ILE A 257 -4.05 6.54 -10.26
N CYS A 258 -4.77 7.16 -11.21
CA CYS A 258 -5.65 6.44 -12.12
C CYS A 258 -4.90 5.42 -12.96
N TYR A 259 -3.78 5.82 -13.56
CA TYR A 259 -2.96 4.92 -14.37
C TYR A 259 -2.50 3.71 -13.57
N PHE A 260 -1.88 3.93 -12.39
CA PHE A 260 -1.40 2.82 -11.56
C PHE A 260 -2.53 1.99 -10.97
N CYS A 261 -3.70 2.58 -10.69
CA CYS A 261 -4.86 1.83 -10.21
C CYS A 261 -5.35 0.83 -11.25
N TYR A 262 -5.51 1.26 -12.51
CA TYR A 262 -5.89 0.37 -13.61
C TYR A 262 -4.80 -0.64 -13.94
N PHE A 263 -3.57 -0.17 -14.07
CA PHE A 263 -2.43 -1.01 -14.43
C PHE A 263 -2.14 -2.08 -13.38
N TYR A 264 -2.12 -1.72 -12.09
CA TYR A 264 -1.88 -2.71 -11.04
C TYR A 264 -3.03 -3.71 -10.91
N THR A 265 -4.29 -3.24 -11.01
CA THR A 265 -5.45 -4.13 -10.89
C THR A 265 -5.49 -5.17 -12.01
N SER A 266 -5.24 -4.76 -13.26
CA SER A 266 -5.23 -5.70 -14.40
C SER A 266 -4.08 -6.71 -14.33
N LEU A 267 -2.93 -6.30 -13.80
CA LEU A 267 -1.76 -7.16 -13.66
C LEU A 267 -1.86 -8.13 -12.48
N ALA A 268 -2.39 -7.68 -11.34
CA ALA A 268 -2.51 -8.50 -10.13
C ALA A 268 -3.68 -9.49 -10.24
N PHE A 269 -4.74 -9.12 -10.94
CA PHE A 269 -5.98 -9.89 -11.03
C PHE A 269 -6.32 -10.17 -12.49
N ASN A 270 -5.95 -11.34 -12.96
CA ASN A 270 -6.31 -11.80 -14.30
C ASN A 270 -7.75 -12.36 -14.32
N PRO A 271 -8.69 -11.74 -15.05
CA PRO A 271 -10.08 -12.23 -15.12
C PRO A 271 -10.19 -13.64 -15.69
N SER A 272 -9.25 -14.04 -16.55
CA SER A 272 -9.20 -15.38 -17.13
C SER A 272 -8.93 -16.43 -16.06
N ASP A 273 -7.92 -16.19 -15.21
CA ASP A 273 -7.55 -17.11 -14.14
C ASP A 273 -8.66 -17.20 -13.09
N MET A 274 -9.34 -16.09 -12.80
CA MET A 274 -10.52 -16.09 -11.92
C MET A 274 -11.67 -16.91 -12.48
N ALA A 275 -12.01 -16.74 -13.76
CA ALA A 275 -13.06 -17.51 -14.41
C ALA A 275 -12.72 -19.00 -14.45
N ASP A 276 -11.47 -19.35 -14.73
CA ASP A 276 -10.99 -20.73 -14.72
C ASP A 276 -11.01 -21.33 -13.30
N ASN A 277 -10.69 -20.55 -12.27
CA ASN A 277 -10.81 -20.99 -10.86
C ASN A 277 -12.27 -21.22 -10.47
N VAL A 278 -13.19 -20.34 -10.85
CA VAL A 278 -14.64 -20.52 -10.65
C VAL A 278 -15.10 -21.82 -11.34
N LYS A 279 -14.69 -22.02 -12.60
CA LYS A 279 -15.00 -23.25 -13.36
C LYS A 279 -14.40 -24.51 -12.73
N ARG A 280 -13.13 -24.49 -12.32
CA ARG A 280 -12.43 -25.61 -11.65
C ARG A 280 -13.05 -25.96 -10.30
N SER A 281 -13.54 -24.96 -9.57
CA SER A 281 -14.29 -25.17 -8.31
C SER A 281 -15.68 -25.79 -8.53
N GLY A 282 -16.14 -25.91 -9.78
CA GLY A 282 -17.48 -26.41 -10.11
C GLY A 282 -18.59 -25.40 -9.85
N ALA A 283 -18.25 -24.12 -9.61
CA ALA A 283 -19.20 -23.04 -9.45
C ALA A 283 -19.56 -22.41 -10.80
N ILE A 284 -20.79 -21.90 -10.91
CA ILE A 284 -21.26 -21.13 -12.06
C ILE A 284 -21.87 -19.81 -11.59
N ILE A 285 -21.69 -18.74 -12.37
CA ILE A 285 -22.41 -17.49 -12.15
C ILE A 285 -23.80 -17.65 -12.78
N PRO A 286 -24.90 -17.51 -12.02
CA PRO A 286 -26.26 -17.63 -12.55
C PRO A 286 -26.47 -16.69 -13.74
N GLY A 287 -27.02 -17.22 -14.84
CA GLY A 287 -27.30 -16.45 -16.06
C GLY A 287 -26.13 -16.29 -17.03
N ILE A 288 -24.92 -16.78 -16.71
CA ILE A 288 -23.72 -16.62 -17.55
C ILE A 288 -23.11 -17.97 -17.88
N ARG A 289 -22.83 -18.21 -19.17
CA ARG A 289 -22.23 -19.48 -19.61
C ARG A 289 -20.78 -19.59 -19.10
N PRO A 290 -20.35 -20.75 -18.57
CA PRO A 290 -18.97 -20.95 -18.12
C PRO A 290 -17.93 -20.75 -19.22
N GLY A 291 -16.76 -20.21 -18.86
CA GLY A 291 -15.66 -19.94 -19.79
C GLY A 291 -15.58 -18.47 -20.19
N LYS A 292 -15.50 -18.19 -21.50
CA LYS A 292 -15.27 -16.83 -22.02
C LYS A 292 -16.29 -15.81 -21.51
N MET A 293 -17.58 -16.15 -21.47
CA MET A 293 -18.63 -15.22 -20.99
C MET A 293 -18.49 -14.91 -19.49
N THR A 294 -18.01 -15.87 -18.70
CA THR A 294 -17.72 -15.65 -17.27
C THR A 294 -16.53 -14.71 -17.10
N ARG A 295 -15.48 -14.88 -17.91
CA ARG A 295 -14.32 -13.99 -17.95
C ARG A 295 -14.73 -12.55 -18.32
N ASP A 296 -15.45 -12.39 -19.42
CA ASP A 296 -15.88 -11.06 -19.92
C ASP A 296 -16.76 -10.35 -18.90
N TYR A 297 -17.62 -11.10 -18.19
CA TYR A 297 -18.41 -10.55 -17.09
C TYR A 297 -17.55 -10.08 -15.91
N ILE A 298 -16.65 -10.94 -15.42
CA ILE A 298 -15.74 -10.59 -14.31
C ILE A 298 -14.90 -9.37 -14.68
N GLU A 299 -14.35 -9.34 -15.90
CA GLU A 299 -13.59 -8.21 -16.44
C GLU A 299 -14.41 -6.92 -16.46
N SER A 300 -15.66 -6.96 -16.94
CA SER A 300 -16.54 -5.79 -16.96
C SER A 300 -16.86 -5.26 -15.55
N VAL A 301 -17.06 -6.15 -14.58
CA VAL A 301 -17.31 -5.79 -13.18
C VAL A 301 -16.05 -5.19 -12.56
N MET A 302 -14.89 -5.80 -12.78
CA MET A 302 -13.61 -5.30 -12.31
C MET A 302 -13.33 -3.90 -12.85
N MET A 303 -13.47 -3.66 -14.16
CA MET A 303 -13.25 -2.34 -14.76
C MET A 303 -14.11 -1.23 -14.15
N ARG A 304 -15.39 -1.54 -13.86
CA ARG A 304 -16.32 -0.58 -13.20
C ARG A 304 -15.94 -0.33 -11.74
N LEU A 305 -15.53 -1.37 -11.02
CA LEU A 305 -15.06 -1.21 -9.63
C LEU A 305 -13.76 -0.41 -9.58
N THR A 306 -12.82 -0.68 -10.47
CA THR A 306 -11.55 0.06 -10.58
C THR A 306 -11.77 1.53 -10.93
N PHE A 307 -12.78 1.85 -11.75
CA PHE A 307 -13.16 3.24 -12.03
C PHE A 307 -13.56 3.98 -10.75
N ILE A 308 -14.43 3.38 -9.95
CA ILE A 308 -14.87 3.92 -8.65
C ILE A 308 -13.66 4.02 -7.70
N ALA A 309 -12.79 3.01 -7.69
CA ALA A 309 -11.58 2.98 -6.87
C ALA A 309 -10.60 4.09 -7.25
N CYS A 310 -10.37 4.40 -8.54
CA CYS A 310 -9.51 5.54 -8.90
C CYS A 310 -10.11 6.86 -8.38
N ILE A 311 -11.40 7.11 -8.61
CA ILE A 311 -12.04 8.35 -8.16
C ILE A 311 -11.90 8.49 -6.64
N TYR A 312 -12.15 7.41 -5.91
CA TYR A 312 -11.98 7.38 -4.46
C TYR A 312 -10.51 7.64 -4.05
N LEU A 313 -9.54 6.91 -4.61
CA LEU A 313 -8.12 7.05 -4.25
C LEU A 313 -7.56 8.43 -4.60
N SER A 314 -7.94 8.98 -5.75
CA SER A 314 -7.53 10.32 -6.18
C SER A 314 -8.10 11.40 -5.25
N LEU A 315 -9.40 11.34 -4.93
CA LEU A 315 -10.02 12.27 -4.00
C LEU A 315 -9.41 12.16 -2.60
N LEU A 316 -9.17 10.93 -2.13
CA LEU A 316 -8.56 10.68 -0.84
C LEU A 316 -7.15 11.30 -0.72
N CYS A 317 -6.33 11.18 -1.76
CA CYS A 317 -4.97 11.71 -1.73
C CYS A 317 -4.91 13.23 -1.91
N THR A 318 -5.84 13.82 -2.69
CA THR A 318 -5.83 15.24 -3.04
C THR A 318 -6.57 16.14 -2.03
N VAL A 319 -7.65 15.66 -1.41
CA VAL A 319 -8.47 16.46 -0.48
C VAL A 319 -7.66 17.00 0.71
N PRO A 320 -6.83 16.20 1.42
CA PRO A 320 -6.05 16.71 2.54
C PRO A 320 -5.03 17.77 2.12
N GLU A 321 -4.47 17.65 0.92
CA GLU A 321 -3.49 18.61 0.40
C GLU A 321 -4.16 19.94 -0.02
N MET A 322 -5.37 19.88 -0.60
CA MET A 322 -6.18 21.07 -0.86
C MET A 322 -6.61 21.77 0.45
N LEU A 323 -7.03 20.99 1.46
CA LEU A 323 -7.38 21.51 2.78
C LEU A 323 -6.19 22.21 3.44
N TYR A 324 -4.99 21.62 3.38
CA TYR A 324 -3.77 22.25 3.87
C TYR A 324 -3.52 23.61 3.21
N ARG A 325 -3.72 23.71 1.89
CA ARG A 325 -3.50 24.96 1.14
C ARG A 325 -4.50 26.06 1.51
N TRP A 326 -5.79 25.73 1.64
CA TRP A 326 -6.85 26.71 1.88
C TRP A 326 -6.95 27.12 3.35
N TRP A 327 -6.80 26.18 4.27
CA TRP A 327 -6.92 26.45 5.71
C TRP A 327 -5.59 26.74 6.40
N GLN A 328 -4.44 26.66 5.69
CA GLN A 328 -3.09 26.90 6.22
C GLN A 328 -2.77 26.10 7.50
N MET A 329 -3.53 25.04 7.72
CA MET A 329 -3.45 24.30 8.96
C MET A 329 -2.49 23.15 8.76
N PRO A 330 -1.49 22.95 9.65
CA PRO A 330 -0.48 21.91 9.51
C PRO A 330 -1.08 20.53 9.78
N PHE A 331 -1.90 20.08 8.84
CA PHE A 331 -2.47 18.76 8.82
C PHE A 331 -1.32 17.80 8.50
N SER A 332 -0.67 17.31 9.55
CA SER A 332 0.47 16.41 9.45
C SER A 332 0.09 15.02 8.92
N PHE A 333 -1.20 14.77 8.65
CA PHE A 333 -1.76 13.54 8.09
C PHE A 333 -2.17 13.73 6.62
N GLY A 334 -1.25 13.49 5.69
CA GLY A 334 -1.60 13.34 4.28
C GLY A 334 -2.56 12.17 4.04
N GLY A 335 -3.40 12.28 2.99
CA GLY A 335 -4.40 11.27 2.64
C GLY A 335 -3.80 9.88 2.46
N THR A 336 -2.66 9.78 1.77
CA THR A 336 -1.93 8.52 1.57
C THR A 336 -1.58 7.83 2.88
N SER A 337 -1.19 8.57 3.92
CA SER A 337 -0.80 7.97 5.20
C SER A 337 -2.00 7.46 6.00
N LEU A 338 -3.15 8.12 5.92
CA LEU A 338 -4.37 7.60 6.52
C LEU A 338 -4.80 6.29 5.84
N LEU A 339 -4.75 6.24 4.51
CA LEU A 339 -5.08 5.03 3.74
C LEU A 339 -4.15 3.87 4.10
N ILE A 340 -2.83 4.12 4.21
CA ILE A 340 -1.87 3.10 4.68
C ILE A 340 -2.27 2.57 6.05
N VAL A 341 -2.58 3.47 7.00
CA VAL A 341 -2.96 3.08 8.35
C VAL A 341 -4.21 2.19 8.34
N VAL A 342 -5.26 2.60 7.64
CA VAL A 342 -6.52 1.85 7.59
C VAL A 342 -6.34 0.48 6.95
N VAL A 343 -5.68 0.40 5.79
CA VAL A 343 -5.53 -0.87 5.07
C VAL A 343 -4.63 -1.84 5.85
N VAL A 344 -3.53 -1.38 6.42
CA VAL A 344 -2.64 -2.26 7.21
C VAL A 344 -3.36 -2.79 8.45
N VAL A 345 -4.18 -1.97 9.12
CA VAL A 345 -4.99 -2.43 10.26
C VAL A 345 -6.04 -3.46 9.82
N ILE A 346 -6.75 -3.23 8.71
CA ILE A 346 -7.72 -4.18 8.17
C ILE A 346 -7.04 -5.51 7.81
N ASP A 347 -5.89 -5.47 7.14
CA ASP A 347 -5.15 -6.66 6.75
C ASP A 347 -4.61 -7.41 7.98
N PHE A 348 -4.06 -6.70 8.96
CA PHE A 348 -3.57 -7.29 10.20
C PHE A 348 -4.69 -7.99 10.98
N VAL A 349 -5.83 -7.33 11.17
CA VAL A 349 -7.00 -7.93 11.84
C VAL A 349 -7.53 -9.13 11.07
N SER A 350 -7.60 -9.04 9.73
CA SER A 350 -8.07 -10.15 8.89
C SER A 350 -7.14 -11.36 8.98
N GLN A 351 -5.83 -11.15 9.02
CA GLN A 351 -4.84 -12.23 9.17
C GLN A 351 -4.89 -12.88 10.56
N ILE A 352 -5.09 -12.08 11.61
CA ILE A 352 -5.31 -12.61 12.97
C ILE A 352 -6.56 -13.50 12.99
N GLN A 353 -7.68 -13.02 12.45
CA GLN A 353 -8.91 -13.81 12.37
C GLN A 353 -8.70 -15.10 11.58
N ALA A 354 -7.99 -15.06 10.45
CA ALA A 354 -7.67 -16.24 9.66
C ALA A 354 -6.83 -17.28 10.41
N HIS A 355 -5.95 -16.87 11.33
CA HIS A 355 -5.20 -17.81 12.19
C HIS A 355 -6.05 -18.38 13.34
N LEU A 356 -7.03 -17.63 13.84
CA LEU A 356 -7.89 -18.03 14.96
C LEU A 356 -9.04 -18.96 14.56
N ILE A 357 -9.61 -18.78 13.36
CA ILE A 357 -10.76 -19.57 12.87
C ILE A 357 -10.47 -21.09 12.85
N PRO A 358 -9.31 -21.57 12.32
CA PRO A 358 -8.98 -22.99 12.35
C PRO A 358 -8.91 -23.57 13.76
N ALA A 359 -8.39 -22.80 14.72
CA ALA A 359 -8.30 -23.23 16.12
C ALA A 359 -9.69 -23.39 16.77
N GLN A 360 -10.62 -22.49 16.44
CA GLN A 360 -12.02 -22.58 16.89
C GLN A 360 -12.73 -23.79 16.28
N TYR A 361 -12.52 -24.08 14.99
CA TYR A 361 -13.09 -25.26 14.32
C TYR A 361 -12.55 -26.58 14.90
N ALA A 362 -11.25 -26.67 15.19
CA ALA A 362 -10.67 -27.86 15.83
C ALA A 362 -11.32 -28.15 17.20
N SER A 363 -11.64 -27.11 17.97
CA SER A 363 -12.32 -27.25 19.26
C SER A 363 -13.76 -27.75 19.12
N LEU A 364 -14.51 -27.27 18.12
CA LEU A 364 -15.90 -27.68 17.85
C LEU A 364 -15.99 -29.10 17.30
N VAL A 365 -15.07 -29.49 16.41
CA VAL A 365 -14.99 -30.88 15.90
C VAL A 365 -14.64 -31.86 17.01
N LYS A 366 -13.73 -31.48 17.92
CA LYS A 366 -13.38 -32.31 19.09
C LYS A 366 -14.55 -32.44 20.09
N LYS A 367 -15.36 -31.38 20.25
CA LYS A 367 -16.57 -31.38 21.08
C LYS A 367 -17.70 -32.22 20.46
N GLY A 368 -17.88 -32.16 19.13
CA GLY A 368 -18.82 -33.01 18.40
C GLY A 368 -18.45 -34.50 18.41
N LYS A 369 -17.15 -34.84 18.37
CA LYS A 369 -16.69 -36.23 18.53
C LYS A 369 -16.98 -36.81 19.91
N LYS A 370 -16.89 -36.02 20.98
CA LYS A 370 -17.29 -36.44 22.34
C LYS A 370 -18.80 -36.69 22.44
N SER A 371 -19.62 -35.77 21.91
CA SER A 371 -21.08 -35.91 21.96
C SER A 371 -21.62 -37.14 21.21
N ASN A 372 -20.98 -37.54 20.10
CA ASN A 372 -21.36 -38.77 19.38
C ASN A 372 -20.87 -40.06 20.10
N MET A 373 -19.82 -39.99 20.91
CA MET A 373 -19.36 -41.13 21.71
C MET A 373 -20.26 -41.38 22.93
N ASP A 374 -20.85 -40.33 23.49
CA ASP A 374 -21.80 -40.44 24.62
C ASP A 374 -23.21 -40.90 24.17
N LEU A 375 -23.53 -40.83 22.88
CA LEU A 375 -24.76 -41.37 22.29
C LEU A 375 -24.64 -42.84 21.85
N LEU A 376 -23.41 -43.39 21.85
CA LEU A 376 -23.10 -44.78 21.47
C LEU A 376 -22.77 -45.66 22.69
N ARG A 377 -22.89 -45.12 23.90
CA ARG A 377 -22.90 -45.85 25.17
C ARG A 377 -24.31 -45.79 25.73
#